data_AF-A0A3N1GB80-F1
#
_entry.id   AF-A0A3N1GB80-F1
#
_cell.length_a   1.000
_cell.length_b   1.000
_cell.length_c   1.000
_cell.angle_alpha   90.00
_cell.angle_beta   90.00
_cell.angle_gamma   90.00
#
_symmetry.space_group_name_H-M   'P 1'
#
loop_
_entity.id
_entity.type
_entity.pdbx_description
1 polymer ?
#
loop_
_entity_poly.entity_id
_entity_poly.type
_entity_poly.pdbx_seq_one_letter_code
_entity_poly.pdbx_strand_id
1 'polypeptide(L)'
;MTERRVDVLVVRWYERHRGAPAIVPRWLEAAREHLPEAVPRRFGHTEPLRGRFDRVGDEGLARAYGEADTLLGLDGTPPVYHASFGAAGALPRGPVQSHTLDAVLGADDERVRRFALALTHPGTVYVSASIARGKILDGAMLVGPAERPEEPYLAPMGDWLGLPPRPPEWCWFGPAYTRLVRRQVEGREVAGGLLRTGGPWARESLHARLSEIDPERKHAPRTPRGLRRSALRFMLDAAR
;
A
#
# COMPACT_ATOMS: atom_id res chain seq x y z
N MET A 1 19.12 -24.70 -6.07
CA MET A 1 18.01 -24.20 -5.23
C MET A 1 16.73 -24.47 -6.00
N THR A 2 15.67 -24.96 -5.35
CA THR A 2 14.46 -25.41 -6.04
C THR A 2 13.49 -24.24 -6.15
N GLU A 3 13.31 -23.72 -7.36
CA GLU A 3 12.24 -22.78 -7.67
C GLU A 3 10.89 -23.40 -7.31
N ARG A 4 10.03 -22.64 -6.64
CA ARG A 4 8.65 -23.06 -6.36
C ARG A 4 7.65 -21.99 -6.74
N ARG A 5 6.49 -22.42 -7.23
CA ARG A 5 5.34 -21.53 -7.43
C ARG A 5 4.64 -21.29 -6.10
N VAL A 6 4.31 -20.04 -5.82
CA VAL A 6 3.59 -19.62 -4.60
C VAL A 6 2.51 -18.59 -4.93
N ASP A 7 1.48 -18.58 -4.10
CA ASP A 7 0.52 -17.49 -4.03
C ASP A 7 1.03 -16.48 -3.00
N VAL A 8 1.01 -15.20 -3.37
CA VAL A 8 1.54 -14.08 -2.56
C VAL A 8 0.41 -13.15 -2.19
N LEU A 9 0.21 -12.95 -0.91
CA LEU A 9 -0.61 -11.90 -0.35
C LEU A 9 0.10 -10.57 -0.53
N VAL A 10 -0.53 -9.66 -1.26
CA VAL A 10 -0.11 -8.29 -1.48
C VAL A 10 -1.05 -7.37 -0.72
N VAL A 11 -0.54 -6.73 0.33
CA VAL A 11 -1.27 -5.73 1.11
C VAL A 11 -0.80 -4.35 0.70
N ARG A 12 -1.72 -3.44 0.40
CA ARG A 12 -1.42 -2.06 0.03
C ARG A 12 -2.14 -1.08 0.93
N TRP A 13 -1.42 -0.06 1.39
CA TRP A 13 -1.99 1.10 2.07
C TRP A 13 -1.86 2.29 1.14
N TYR A 14 -2.95 3.02 0.96
CA TYR A 14 -2.97 4.29 0.27
C TYR A 14 -3.31 5.36 1.29
N GLU A 15 -2.45 6.37 1.44
CA GLU A 15 -2.64 7.44 2.42
C GLU A 15 -2.25 8.79 1.86
N ARG A 16 -2.84 9.86 2.39
CA ARG A 16 -2.44 11.22 2.03
C ARG A 16 -1.04 11.49 2.55
N HIS A 17 -0.12 11.96 1.70
CA HIS A 17 1.23 12.27 2.15
C HIS A 17 1.24 13.44 3.16
N ARG A 18 0.41 14.47 2.90
CA ARG A 18 0.39 15.69 3.73
C ARG A 18 -0.29 15.41 5.07
N GLY A 19 0.49 15.57 6.14
CA GLY A 19 0.03 15.37 7.51
C GLY A 19 -0.11 13.90 7.89
N ALA A 20 0.38 12.96 7.09
CA ALA A 20 0.52 11.58 7.54
C ALA A 20 1.58 11.48 8.64
N PRO A 21 1.31 10.72 9.71
CA PRO A 21 2.34 10.36 10.68
C PRO A 21 3.46 9.58 9.99
N ALA A 22 4.68 9.65 10.55
CA ALA A 22 5.83 8.95 10.00
C ALA A 22 5.54 7.44 9.86
N ILE A 23 5.84 6.87 8.68
CA ILE A 23 5.52 5.45 8.39
C ILE A 23 6.46 4.49 9.13
N VAL A 24 7.75 4.82 9.25
CA VAL A 24 8.76 3.94 9.87
C VAL A 24 8.40 3.54 11.31
N PRO A 25 8.14 4.46 12.26
CA PRO A 25 7.80 4.07 13.62
C PRO A 25 6.50 3.27 13.69
N ARG A 26 5.46 3.67 12.93
CA ARG A 26 4.20 2.94 12.84
C ARG A 26 4.39 1.50 12.34
N TRP A 27 5.22 1.33 11.31
CA TRP A 27 5.53 0.03 10.74
C TRP A 27 6.21 -0.88 11.76
N LEU A 28 7.25 -0.37 12.42
CA LEU A 28 8.02 -1.16 13.39
C LEU A 28 7.18 -1.53 14.61
N GLU A 29 6.35 -0.62 15.11
CA GLU A 29 5.40 -0.89 16.18
C GLU A 29 4.41 -2.01 15.79
N ALA A 30 3.71 -1.84 14.67
CA ALA A 30 2.75 -2.84 14.19
C ALA A 30 3.42 -4.19 13.88
N ALA A 31 4.61 -4.18 13.28
CA ALA A 31 5.36 -5.39 12.96
C ALA A 31 5.73 -6.13 14.25
N ARG A 32 6.32 -5.45 15.23
CA ARG A 32 6.70 -6.07 16.51
C ARG A 32 5.50 -6.67 17.25
N GLU A 33 4.35 -6.02 17.19
CA GLU A 33 3.16 -6.47 17.92
C GLU A 33 2.39 -7.58 17.20
N HIS A 34 2.26 -7.50 15.87
CA HIS A 34 1.31 -8.35 15.15
C HIS A 34 1.96 -9.26 14.10
N LEU A 35 3.06 -8.84 13.49
CA LEU A 35 3.72 -9.59 12.41
C LEU A 35 5.25 -9.40 12.49
N PRO A 36 5.94 -10.03 13.46
CA PRO A 36 7.36 -9.80 13.71
C PRO A 36 8.24 -10.08 12.49
N GLU A 37 7.79 -10.95 11.59
CA GLU A 37 8.47 -11.29 10.35
C GLU A 37 8.55 -10.11 9.36
N ALA A 38 7.72 -9.08 9.54
CA ALA A 38 7.76 -7.82 8.79
C ALA A 38 8.74 -6.79 9.36
N VAL A 39 9.40 -7.07 10.49
CA VAL A 39 10.55 -6.27 10.94
C VAL A 39 11.65 -6.43 9.89
N PRO A 40 12.16 -5.34 9.28
CA PRO A 40 13.12 -5.45 8.20
C PRO A 40 14.40 -6.14 8.67
N ARG A 41 14.97 -7.01 7.83
CA ARG A 41 16.37 -7.44 7.93
C ARG A 41 17.26 -6.54 7.09
N ARG A 42 16.80 -6.22 5.87
CA ARG A 42 17.48 -5.34 4.93
C ARG A 42 16.55 -4.25 4.43
N PHE A 43 17.14 -3.14 4.01
CA PHE A 43 16.41 -2.02 3.43
C PHE A 43 17.29 -1.17 2.52
N GLY A 44 16.68 -0.39 1.64
CA GLY A 44 17.39 0.51 0.73
C GLY A 44 16.50 1.01 -0.40
N HIS A 45 16.96 2.03 -1.12
CA HIS A 45 16.25 2.60 -2.27
C HIS A 45 16.78 2.06 -3.62
N THR A 46 17.85 1.26 -3.60
CA THR A 46 18.48 0.65 -4.79
C THR A 46 18.77 -0.82 -4.49
N GLU A 47 18.43 -1.69 -5.44
CA GLU A 47 18.79 -3.11 -5.36
C GLU A 47 20.26 -3.34 -5.77
N PRO A 48 21.01 -4.20 -5.06
CA PRO A 48 20.60 -4.96 -3.87
C PRO A 48 20.50 -4.09 -2.61
N LEU A 49 19.48 -4.33 -1.78
CA LEU A 49 19.28 -3.59 -0.51
C LEU A 49 20.51 -3.70 0.41
N ARG A 50 21.14 -2.54 0.69
CA ARG A 50 22.43 -2.43 1.41
C ARG A 50 22.28 -2.20 2.91
N GLY A 51 21.19 -1.58 3.34
CA GLY A 51 20.89 -1.32 4.75
C GLY A 51 20.69 -2.63 5.51
N ARG A 52 21.15 -2.66 6.77
CA ARG A 52 21.09 -3.83 7.65
C ARG A 52 20.48 -3.42 8.99
N PHE A 53 19.23 -3.83 9.23
CA PHE A 53 18.47 -3.39 10.39
C PHE A 53 19.10 -3.82 11.71
N ASP A 54 19.70 -5.01 11.77
CA ASP A 54 20.42 -5.52 12.93
C ASP A 54 21.61 -4.66 13.36
N ARG A 55 22.13 -3.80 12.48
CA ARG A 55 23.27 -2.93 12.76
C ARG A 55 22.89 -1.50 13.12
N VAL A 56 21.79 -0.99 12.55
CA VAL A 56 21.45 0.44 12.62
C VAL A 56 20.08 0.72 13.24
N GLY A 57 19.26 -0.32 13.44
CA GLY A 57 17.96 -0.25 14.09
C GLY A 57 17.00 0.77 13.48
N ASP A 58 16.09 1.24 14.33
CA ASP A 58 14.99 2.15 13.99
C ASP A 58 15.50 3.47 13.40
N GLU A 59 16.55 4.04 14.00
CA GLU A 59 17.14 5.32 13.57
C GLU A 59 17.74 5.23 12.16
N GLY A 60 18.47 4.16 11.88
CA GLY A 60 19.07 3.98 10.56
C GLY A 60 18.02 3.73 9.48
N LEU A 61 16.94 3.02 9.81
CA LEU A 61 15.81 2.84 8.89
C LEU A 61 15.09 4.18 8.63
N ALA A 62 14.85 4.96 9.68
CA ALA A 62 14.21 6.28 9.56
C ALA A 62 15.04 7.24 8.71
N ARG A 63 16.38 7.24 8.89
CA ARG A 63 17.31 8.02 8.07
C ARG A 63 17.24 7.61 6.61
N ALA A 64 17.35 6.31 6.32
CA ALA A 64 17.31 5.81 4.95
C ALA A 64 15.96 6.09 4.26
N TYR A 65 14.85 6.08 5.01
CA TYR A 65 13.56 6.52 4.49
C TYR A 65 13.54 8.02 4.15
N GLY A 66 14.13 8.86 5.00
CA GLY A 66 14.25 10.31 4.75
C GLY A 66 15.14 10.65 3.55
N GLU A 67 16.12 9.80 3.23
CA GLU A 67 17.01 9.94 2.08
C GLU A 67 16.46 9.33 0.78
N ALA A 68 15.35 8.58 0.84
CA ALA A 68 14.79 7.91 -0.32
C ALA A 68 14.01 8.89 -1.22
N ASP A 69 14.35 8.92 -2.52
CA ASP A 69 13.68 9.81 -3.49
C ASP A 69 12.27 9.34 -3.85
N THR A 70 12.10 8.03 -4.04
CA THR A 70 10.87 7.47 -4.63
C THR A 70 10.24 6.40 -3.77
N LEU A 71 11.05 5.44 -3.36
CA LEU A 71 10.63 4.26 -2.64
C LEU A 71 11.78 3.82 -1.74
N LEU A 72 11.44 3.34 -0.55
CA LEU A 72 12.35 2.53 0.25
C LEU A 72 11.86 1.08 0.21
N GLY A 73 12.65 0.17 -0.34
CA GLY A 73 12.42 -1.26 -0.27
C GLY A 73 12.90 -1.85 1.05
N LEU A 74 12.23 -2.91 1.50
CA LEU A 74 12.50 -3.65 2.73
C LEU A 74 12.42 -5.15 2.44
N ASP A 75 13.33 -5.92 3.03
CA ASP A 75 13.22 -7.37 3.08
C ASP A 75 12.99 -7.82 4.51
N GLY A 76 11.91 -8.58 4.73
CA GLY A 76 11.60 -9.21 6.01
C GLY A 76 12.27 -10.58 6.19
N THR A 77 11.70 -11.38 7.07
CA THR A 77 11.95 -12.82 7.16
C THR A 77 10.76 -13.57 6.59
N PRO A 78 10.95 -14.75 5.95
CA PRO A 78 9.83 -15.61 5.58
C PRO A 78 8.86 -15.78 6.77
N PRO A 79 7.54 -15.66 6.54
CA PRO A 79 6.88 -15.64 5.24
C PRO A 79 6.72 -14.25 4.60
N VAL A 80 7.29 -13.18 5.17
CA VAL A 80 7.31 -11.84 4.58
C VAL A 80 8.58 -11.67 3.73
N TYR A 81 8.40 -11.47 2.43
CA TYR A 81 9.53 -11.46 1.49
C TYR A 81 9.91 -10.05 1.06
N HIS A 82 8.95 -9.14 0.96
CA HIS A 82 9.21 -7.79 0.54
C HIS A 82 8.21 -6.82 1.16
N ALA A 83 8.63 -5.60 1.41
CA ALA A 83 7.75 -4.48 1.66
C ALA A 83 8.36 -3.22 1.04
N SER A 84 7.54 -2.20 0.84
CA SER A 84 8.03 -0.93 0.33
C SER A 84 7.25 0.25 0.86
N PHE A 85 7.97 1.34 1.11
CA PHE A 85 7.39 2.62 1.50
C PHE A 85 7.50 3.61 0.37
N GLY A 86 6.37 4.16 -0.07
CA GLY A 86 6.34 5.31 -0.96
C GLY A 86 6.94 6.51 -0.23
N ALA A 87 8.05 7.02 -0.74
CA ALA A 87 8.69 8.21 -0.20
C ALA A 87 8.14 9.47 -0.87
N ALA A 88 8.07 10.56 -0.12
CA ALA A 88 7.62 11.87 -0.61
C ALA A 88 8.77 12.70 -1.20
N GLY A 89 9.82 12.06 -1.74
CA GLY A 89 11.04 12.72 -2.20
C GLY A 89 10.84 13.80 -3.28
N ALA A 90 11.94 14.32 -3.82
CA ALA A 90 12.00 15.62 -4.50
C ALA A 90 11.10 15.83 -5.74
N LEU A 91 10.49 14.77 -6.30
CA LEU A 91 9.66 14.87 -7.50
C LEU A 91 8.21 15.30 -7.18
N PRO A 92 7.58 16.14 -8.01
CA PRO A 92 6.18 16.51 -7.85
C PRO A 92 5.27 15.27 -7.92
N ARG A 93 4.82 14.78 -6.76
CA ARG A 93 3.86 13.69 -6.64
C ARG A 93 2.46 14.19 -6.34
N GLY A 94 1.48 13.37 -6.68
CA GLY A 94 0.10 13.60 -6.27
C GLY A 94 -0.05 13.50 -4.76
N PRO A 95 -1.25 13.79 -4.23
CA PRO A 95 -1.49 13.90 -2.81
C PRO A 95 -1.41 12.56 -2.05
N VAL A 96 -1.27 11.44 -2.74
CA VAL A 96 -1.31 10.09 -2.16
C VAL A 96 0.05 9.40 -2.28
N GLN A 97 0.46 8.75 -1.19
CA GLN A 97 1.55 7.80 -1.15
C GLN A 97 0.99 6.39 -0.93
N SER A 98 1.76 5.38 -1.34
CA SER A 98 1.40 4.00 -1.14
C SER A 98 2.50 3.24 -0.43
N HIS A 99 2.11 2.25 0.37
CA HIS A 99 3.02 1.29 0.99
C HIS A 99 2.56 -0.11 0.63
N THR A 100 3.48 -1.05 0.49
CA THR A 100 3.16 -2.43 0.09
C THR A 100 3.83 -3.45 1.01
N LEU A 101 3.18 -4.59 1.22
CA LEU A 101 3.73 -5.80 1.86
C LEU A 101 3.43 -7.00 0.96
N ASP A 102 4.45 -7.79 0.64
CA ASP A 102 4.35 -9.06 -0.08
C ASP A 102 4.72 -10.21 0.87
N ALA A 103 3.77 -11.11 1.12
CA ALA A 103 3.95 -12.25 2.01
C ALA A 103 3.37 -13.54 1.42
N VAL A 104 4.01 -14.68 1.66
CA VAL A 104 3.45 -16.01 1.34
C VAL A 104 2.60 -16.46 2.53
N LEU A 105 1.44 -15.83 2.67
CA LEU A 105 0.44 -16.04 3.71
C LEU A 105 -0.97 -16.06 3.10
N GLY A 106 -1.92 -16.67 3.80
CA GLY A 106 -3.34 -16.61 3.41
C GLY A 106 -3.93 -15.22 3.70
N ALA A 107 -4.92 -14.79 2.90
CA ALA A 107 -5.63 -13.52 3.14
C ALA A 107 -6.48 -13.56 4.43
N ASP A 108 -6.75 -14.75 4.95
CA ASP A 108 -7.41 -15.02 6.22
C ASP A 108 -6.45 -15.00 7.43
N ASP A 109 -5.13 -14.84 7.23
CA ASP A 109 -4.19 -14.68 8.34
C ASP A 109 -4.49 -13.39 9.11
N GLU A 110 -5.05 -13.56 10.31
CA GLU A 110 -5.50 -12.47 11.16
C GLU A 110 -4.33 -11.60 11.67
N ARG A 111 -3.10 -12.14 11.74
CA ARG A 111 -1.90 -11.36 12.11
C ARG A 111 -1.64 -10.26 11.09
N VAL A 112 -1.72 -10.60 9.80
CA VAL A 112 -1.55 -9.63 8.71
C VAL A 112 -2.66 -8.59 8.73
N ARG A 113 -3.90 -9.01 9.01
CA ARG A 113 -5.03 -8.08 9.13
C ARG A 113 -4.84 -7.09 10.28
N ARG A 114 -4.44 -7.56 11.47
CA ARG A 114 -4.18 -6.69 12.63
C ARG A 114 -3.00 -5.76 12.37
N PHE A 115 -1.90 -6.29 11.83
CA PHE A 115 -0.76 -5.51 11.36
C PHE A 115 -1.22 -4.38 10.43
N ALA A 116 -2.02 -4.71 9.42
CA ALA A 116 -2.49 -3.73 8.45
C ALA A 116 -3.42 -2.66 9.02
N LEU A 117 -4.32 -3.05 9.93
CA LEU A 117 -5.22 -2.11 10.58
C LEU A 117 -4.50 -1.21 11.60
N ALA A 118 -3.47 -1.72 12.28
CA ALA A 118 -2.64 -0.92 13.20
C ALA A 118 -1.88 0.23 12.50
N LEU A 119 -1.60 0.09 11.20
CA LEU A 119 -0.97 1.17 10.41
C LEU A 119 -1.91 2.30 10.01
N THR A 120 -3.23 2.08 10.13
CA THR A 120 -4.22 3.04 9.66
C THR A 120 -4.29 4.28 10.55
N HIS A 121 -4.59 5.42 9.95
CA HIS A 121 -4.79 6.70 10.63
C HIS A 121 -5.83 7.54 9.87
N PRO A 122 -6.25 8.72 10.38
CA PRO A 122 -7.28 9.54 9.73
C PRO A 122 -6.97 9.96 8.28
N GLY A 123 -5.69 9.97 7.88
CA GLY A 123 -5.24 10.25 6.51
C GLY A 123 -5.12 9.02 5.62
N THR A 124 -5.29 7.80 6.13
CA THR A 124 -5.37 6.58 5.32
C THR A 124 -6.66 6.59 4.50
N VAL A 125 -6.54 6.37 3.21
CA VAL A 125 -7.62 6.42 2.22
C VAL A 125 -8.24 5.05 2.05
N TYR A 126 -7.41 4.04 1.86
CA TYR A 126 -7.82 2.68 1.51
C TYR A 126 -6.70 1.70 1.88
N VAL A 127 -7.10 0.52 2.36
CA VAL A 127 -6.20 -0.62 2.54
C VAL A 127 -6.82 -1.82 1.85
N SER A 128 -6.03 -2.58 1.13
CA SER A 128 -6.46 -3.78 0.40
C SER A 128 -5.50 -4.93 0.62
N ALA A 129 -6.03 -6.14 0.53
CA ALA A 129 -5.25 -7.37 0.52
C ALA A 129 -5.72 -8.26 -0.63
N SER A 130 -4.84 -8.49 -1.58
CA SER A 130 -5.10 -9.27 -2.79
C SER A 130 -4.10 -10.41 -2.94
N ILE A 131 -4.44 -11.45 -3.69
CA ILE A 131 -3.51 -12.54 -3.99
C ILE A 131 -2.96 -12.37 -5.41
N ALA A 132 -1.64 -12.27 -5.52
CA ALA A 132 -0.88 -12.52 -6.74
C ALA A 132 -0.60 -14.03 -6.83
N ARG A 133 -1.18 -14.73 -7.81
CA ARG A 133 -1.09 -16.20 -7.89
C ARG A 133 0.00 -16.66 -8.83
N GLY A 134 0.71 -17.72 -8.42
CA GLY A 134 1.74 -18.35 -9.24
C GLY A 134 2.99 -17.50 -9.44
N LYS A 135 3.41 -16.70 -8.45
CA LYS A 135 4.75 -16.09 -8.44
C LYS A 135 5.82 -17.16 -8.24
N ILE A 136 7.01 -16.94 -8.80
CA ILE A 136 8.16 -17.81 -8.56
C ILE A 136 8.87 -17.33 -7.30
N LEU A 137 9.09 -18.23 -6.35
CA LEU A 137 10.01 -18.02 -5.24
C LEU A 137 11.31 -18.78 -5.53
N ASP A 138 12.39 -18.03 -5.73
CA ASP A 138 13.75 -18.56 -5.83
C ASP A 138 14.55 -18.14 -4.58
N GLY A 139 14.82 -19.12 -3.72
CA GLY A 139 15.43 -18.87 -2.42
C GLY A 139 14.60 -17.93 -1.54
N ALA A 140 15.10 -16.71 -1.36
CA ALA A 140 14.48 -15.68 -0.54
C ALA A 140 13.91 -14.52 -1.38
N MET A 141 13.82 -14.68 -2.71
CA MET A 141 13.35 -13.63 -3.62
C MET A 141 12.11 -14.08 -4.39
N LEU A 142 11.13 -13.17 -4.47
CA LEU A 142 9.98 -13.32 -5.36
C LEU A 142 10.37 -12.78 -6.74
N VAL A 143 10.27 -13.63 -7.76
CA VAL A 143 10.78 -13.36 -9.11
C VAL A 143 9.65 -13.39 -10.13
N GLY A 144 9.74 -12.48 -11.10
CA GLY A 144 8.86 -12.43 -12.25
C GLY A 144 7.43 -11.94 -11.93
N PRO A 145 6.62 -11.75 -12.98
CA PRO A 145 5.21 -11.45 -12.81
C PRO A 145 4.46 -12.68 -12.28
N ALA A 146 3.35 -12.44 -11.59
CA ALA A 146 2.41 -13.49 -11.23
C ALA A 146 1.66 -13.99 -12.47
N GLU A 147 1.35 -15.29 -12.53
CA GLU A 147 0.49 -15.87 -13.57
C GLU A 147 -0.92 -15.26 -13.57
N ARG A 148 -1.43 -14.94 -12.36
CA ARG A 148 -2.62 -14.10 -12.19
C ARG A 148 -2.27 -12.95 -11.26
N PRO A 149 -2.21 -11.71 -11.78
CA PRO A 149 -1.81 -10.57 -10.97
C PRO A 149 -2.85 -10.28 -9.89
N GLU A 150 -2.36 -9.66 -8.82
CA GLU A 150 -3.16 -9.03 -7.78
C GLU A 150 -3.96 -7.83 -8.32
N GLU A 151 -4.64 -7.10 -7.43
CA GLU A 151 -5.30 -5.86 -7.84
C GLU A 151 -4.31 -4.89 -8.49
N PRO A 152 -4.76 -4.10 -9.48
CA PRO A 152 -3.92 -3.08 -10.11
C PRO A 152 -3.50 -2.00 -9.11
N TYR A 153 -2.36 -1.38 -9.36
CA TYR A 153 -1.88 -0.26 -8.55
C TYR A 153 -2.74 1.01 -8.75
N LEU A 154 -3.30 1.56 -7.66
CA LEU A 154 -4.36 2.59 -7.71
C LEU A 154 -3.88 4.03 -7.51
N ALA A 155 -2.57 4.24 -7.34
CA ALA A 155 -2.00 5.58 -7.15
C ALA A 155 -0.76 5.88 -8.01
N PRO A 156 -0.77 5.60 -9.33
CA PRO A 156 0.34 5.97 -10.21
C PRO A 156 0.64 7.46 -10.07
N MET A 157 1.93 7.81 -10.03
CA MET A 157 2.39 9.17 -9.81
C MET A 157 1.85 9.82 -8.51
N GLY A 158 1.35 9.04 -7.55
CA GLY A 158 0.76 9.53 -6.31
C GLY A 158 -0.64 10.12 -6.46
N ASP A 159 -1.31 9.90 -7.59
CA ASP A 159 -2.68 10.32 -7.82
C ASP A 159 -3.66 9.17 -7.59
N TRP A 160 -4.61 9.38 -6.69
CA TRP A 160 -5.60 8.36 -6.40
C TRP A 160 -6.61 8.21 -7.55
N LEU A 161 -6.68 7.00 -8.11
CA LEU A 161 -7.55 6.70 -9.24
C LEU A 161 -8.94 6.22 -8.83
N GLY A 162 -9.11 5.68 -7.63
CA GLY A 162 -10.37 5.08 -7.18
C GLY A 162 -10.20 3.66 -6.67
N LEU A 163 -11.31 2.96 -6.52
CA LEU A 163 -11.35 1.56 -6.06
C LEU A 163 -11.08 0.59 -7.22
N PRO A 164 -10.59 -0.64 -6.95
CA PRO A 164 -10.41 -1.63 -8.00
C PRO A 164 -11.77 -2.05 -8.60
N PRO A 165 -11.82 -2.48 -9.87
CA PRO A 165 -13.06 -2.93 -10.51
C PRO A 165 -13.68 -4.18 -9.86
N ARG A 166 -12.85 -5.00 -9.21
CA ARG A 166 -13.25 -6.22 -8.49
C ARG A 166 -12.82 -6.08 -7.02
N PRO A 167 -13.59 -6.65 -6.07
CA PRO A 167 -13.19 -6.63 -4.67
C PRO A 167 -11.89 -7.41 -4.46
N PRO A 168 -10.96 -6.91 -3.64
CA PRO A 168 -9.86 -7.72 -3.12
C PRO A 168 -10.38 -8.77 -2.13
N GLU A 169 -9.51 -9.66 -1.65
CA GLU A 169 -9.88 -10.69 -0.65
C GLU A 169 -10.47 -10.04 0.61
N TRP A 170 -9.84 -8.95 1.06
CA TRP A 170 -10.46 -8.01 2.00
C TRP A 170 -9.93 -6.60 1.78
N CYS A 171 -10.71 -5.62 2.26
CA CYS A 171 -10.31 -4.22 2.24
C CYS A 171 -10.89 -3.44 3.41
N TRP A 172 -10.21 -2.35 3.74
CA TRP A 172 -10.66 -1.34 4.68
C TRP A 172 -10.77 0.01 3.99
N PHE A 173 -11.88 0.70 4.22
CA PHE A 173 -12.15 2.03 3.70
C PHE A 173 -11.83 3.07 4.76
N GLY A 174 -10.99 4.03 4.41
CA GLY A 174 -10.70 5.14 5.28
C GLY A 174 -11.90 6.06 5.50
N PRO A 175 -11.86 6.93 6.53
CA PRO A 175 -12.99 7.79 6.90
C PRO A 175 -13.57 8.59 5.73
N ALA A 176 -12.70 9.01 4.81
CA ALA A 176 -13.06 9.76 3.61
C ALA A 176 -13.88 8.93 2.60
N TYR A 177 -13.67 7.62 2.57
CA TYR A 177 -14.40 6.67 1.73
C TYR A 177 -15.64 6.11 2.40
N THR A 178 -15.64 5.89 3.72
CA THR A 178 -16.77 5.31 4.46
C THR A 178 -18.10 5.99 4.11
N ARG A 179 -18.11 7.32 4.01
CA ARG A 179 -19.31 8.10 3.63
C ARG A 179 -19.84 7.78 2.24
N LEU A 180 -18.96 7.40 1.31
CA LEU A 180 -19.30 7.10 -0.08
C LEU A 180 -19.78 5.65 -0.28
N VAL A 181 -19.30 4.72 0.54
CA VAL A 181 -19.54 3.27 0.36
C VAL A 181 -20.58 2.69 1.33
N ARG A 182 -20.81 3.30 2.50
CA ARG A 182 -21.67 2.76 3.59
C ARG A 182 -23.11 2.43 3.21
N ARG A 183 -23.60 2.95 2.08
CA ARG A 183 -24.97 2.67 1.60
C ARG A 183 -25.08 1.36 0.81
N GLN A 184 -23.95 0.77 0.40
CA GLN A 184 -23.90 -0.35 -0.53
C GLN A 184 -23.01 -1.48 -0.02
N VAL A 185 -21.90 -1.14 0.63
CA VAL A 185 -20.93 -2.12 1.13
C VAL A 185 -21.24 -2.43 2.58
N GLU A 186 -21.38 -3.71 2.89
CA GLU A 186 -21.48 -4.20 4.25
C GLU A 186 -20.09 -4.25 4.89
N GLY A 187 -19.99 -3.76 6.11
CA GLY A 187 -18.73 -3.73 6.82
C GLY A 187 -18.88 -3.48 8.32
N ARG A 188 -17.77 -3.69 9.02
CA ARG A 188 -17.61 -3.43 10.44
C ARG A 188 -16.75 -2.18 10.65
N GLU A 189 -17.20 -1.28 11.51
CA GLU A 189 -16.39 -0.14 11.91
C GLU A 189 -15.22 -0.61 12.77
N VAL A 190 -14.00 -0.25 12.35
CA VAL A 190 -12.76 -0.63 13.04
C VAL A 190 -11.64 0.33 12.64
N ALA A 191 -10.76 0.66 13.58
CA ALA A 191 -9.61 1.55 13.35
C ALA A 191 -9.99 2.91 12.70
N GLY A 192 -11.18 3.43 13.02
CA GLY A 192 -11.68 4.71 12.48
C GLY A 192 -12.21 4.66 11.04
N GLY A 193 -12.31 3.49 10.41
CA GLY A 193 -12.87 3.31 9.08
C GLY A 193 -13.79 2.09 9.01
N LEU A 194 -14.03 1.59 7.79
CA LEU A 194 -14.96 0.50 7.53
C LEU A 194 -14.23 -0.70 6.91
N LEU A 195 -14.09 -1.78 7.66
CA LEU A 195 -13.61 -3.06 7.14
C LEU A 195 -14.76 -3.77 6.42
N ARG A 196 -14.59 -4.09 5.14
CA ARG A 196 -15.61 -4.84 4.39
C ARG A 196 -15.76 -6.25 4.98
N THR A 197 -17.00 -6.67 5.23
CA THR A 197 -17.33 -8.02 5.71
C THR A 197 -18.16 -8.82 4.72
N GLY A 198 -18.70 -8.17 3.69
CA GLY A 198 -19.57 -8.83 2.71
C GLY A 198 -20.28 -7.85 1.79
N GLY A 199 -21.45 -8.26 1.34
CA GLY A 199 -22.34 -7.47 0.50
C GLY A 199 -21.82 -7.15 -0.91
N PRO A 200 -22.60 -6.36 -1.66
CA PRO A 200 -22.23 -5.85 -2.97
C PRO A 200 -20.89 -5.11 -2.94
N TRP A 201 -20.13 -5.21 -4.03
CA TRP A 201 -18.97 -4.35 -4.22
C TRP A 201 -19.41 -2.89 -4.45
N ALA A 202 -18.46 -1.97 -4.32
CA ALA A 202 -18.69 -0.56 -4.54
C ALA A 202 -19.30 -0.31 -5.95
N ARG A 203 -20.12 0.74 -6.06
CA ARG A 203 -20.62 1.18 -7.37
C ARG A 203 -19.48 1.58 -8.32
N GLU A 204 -19.70 1.35 -9.60
CA GLU A 204 -18.75 1.67 -10.68
C GLU A 204 -18.27 3.12 -10.71
N SER A 205 -19.10 4.08 -10.27
CA SER A 205 -18.69 5.50 -10.17
C SER A 205 -17.52 5.77 -9.18
N LEU A 206 -17.17 4.79 -8.35
CA LEU A 206 -16.02 4.82 -7.45
C LEU A 206 -14.82 4.04 -7.98
N HIS A 207 -14.98 3.28 -9.08
CA HIS A 207 -13.92 2.44 -9.64
C HIS A 207 -12.91 3.27 -10.43
N ALA A 208 -11.65 2.88 -10.32
CA ALA A 208 -10.57 3.35 -11.17
C ALA A 208 -10.83 2.91 -12.62
N ARG A 209 -10.59 3.81 -13.57
CA ARG A 209 -10.83 3.60 -15.01
C ARG A 209 -9.58 3.10 -15.70
N LEU A 210 -9.14 1.93 -15.28
CA LEU A 210 -7.82 1.37 -15.63
C LEU A 210 -7.73 0.87 -17.08
N SER A 211 -8.86 0.69 -17.74
CA SER A 211 -8.95 0.26 -19.15
C SER A 211 -8.98 1.43 -20.14
N GLU A 212 -8.97 2.68 -19.67
CA GLU A 212 -8.93 3.86 -20.56
C GLU A 212 -7.48 4.18 -21.00
N ILE A 213 -7.34 4.86 -22.13
CA ILE A 213 -6.05 5.42 -22.60
C ILE A 213 -5.56 6.45 -21.58
N ASP A 214 -4.29 6.35 -21.17
CA ASP A 214 -3.65 7.11 -20.07
C ASP A 214 -4.41 6.97 -18.73
N PRO A 215 -4.48 5.76 -18.14
CA PRO A 215 -5.27 5.51 -16.93
C PRO A 215 -4.83 6.37 -15.74
N GLU A 216 -3.55 6.76 -15.67
CA GLU A 216 -3.05 7.70 -14.65
C GLU A 216 -3.69 9.10 -14.72
N ARG A 217 -4.33 9.46 -15.85
CA ARG A 217 -5.09 10.70 -16.02
C ARG A 217 -6.59 10.54 -15.84
N LYS A 218 -7.09 9.30 -15.68
CA LYS A 218 -8.52 8.96 -15.67
C LYS A 218 -8.98 8.46 -14.31
N HIS A 219 -9.27 9.43 -13.44
CA HIS A 219 -9.80 9.16 -12.11
C HIS A 219 -11.25 8.66 -12.13
N ALA A 220 -11.63 7.93 -11.08
CA ALA A 220 -13.02 7.62 -10.79
C ALA A 220 -13.86 8.92 -10.77
N PRO A 221 -15.10 8.91 -11.31
CA PRO A 221 -15.99 10.07 -11.29
C PRO A 221 -16.17 10.67 -9.90
N ARG A 222 -16.20 9.81 -8.88
CA ARG A 222 -16.33 10.21 -7.48
C ARG A 222 -15.13 9.70 -6.68
N THR A 223 -14.24 10.62 -6.35
CA THR A 223 -13.16 10.39 -5.37
C THR A 223 -13.37 11.28 -4.15
N PRO A 224 -12.88 10.90 -2.96
CA PRO A 224 -12.81 11.82 -1.86
C PRO A 224 -12.05 13.11 -2.21
N ARG A 225 -12.47 14.23 -1.62
CA ARG A 225 -11.88 15.56 -1.88
C ARG A 225 -10.39 15.57 -1.52
N GLY A 226 -9.59 16.32 -2.29
CA GLY A 226 -8.16 16.52 -2.03
C GLY A 226 -7.26 15.34 -2.38
N LEU A 227 -7.77 14.33 -3.11
CA LEU A 227 -7.00 13.17 -3.56
C LEU A 227 -6.56 13.24 -5.03
N ARG A 228 -6.73 14.40 -5.68
CA ARG A 228 -6.27 14.67 -7.04
C ARG A 228 -5.25 15.80 -7.04
N ARG A 229 -4.24 15.72 -7.91
CA ARG A 229 -3.41 16.89 -8.26
C ARG A 229 -4.31 18.04 -8.71
N SER A 230 -4.02 19.24 -8.20
CA SER A 230 -4.67 20.47 -8.66
C SER A 230 -3.72 21.19 -9.61
N ALA A 231 -4.16 21.44 -10.85
CA ALA A 231 -3.39 22.19 -11.84
C ALA A 231 -3.00 23.60 -11.33
N LEU A 232 -3.88 24.24 -10.55
CA LEU A 232 -3.64 25.54 -9.93
C LEU A 232 -2.54 25.50 -8.85
N ARG A 233 -2.39 24.40 -8.10
CA ARG A 233 -1.29 24.26 -7.12
C ARG A 233 0.05 24.04 -7.80
N PHE A 234 0.08 23.29 -8.91
CA PHE A 234 1.30 23.05 -9.67
C PHE A 234 1.91 24.35 -10.21
N MET A 235 1.08 25.28 -10.68
CA MET A 235 1.54 26.60 -11.14
C MET A 235 2.09 27.48 -10.01
N LEU A 236 1.61 27.31 -8.78
CA LEU A 236 2.07 28.09 -7.62
C LEU A 236 3.35 27.52 -7.00
N ASP A 237 3.53 26.20 -7.04
CA ASP A 237 4.75 25.54 -6.56
C ASP A 237 5.92 25.68 -7.55
N ALA A 238 5.64 25.81 -8.86
CA ALA A 238 6.66 26.10 -9.89
C ALA A 238 7.12 27.58 -9.93
N ALA A 239 6.48 28.46 -9.15
CA ALA A 239 6.79 29.89 -9.06
C ALA A 239 7.59 30.25 -7.80
N ARG A 240 8.07 29.25 -7.06
CA ARG A 240 8.93 29.38 -5.86
C ARG A 240 10.26 28.71 -6.10
#